data_AF-A0A835UBS2-F1
#
_entry.id   AF-A0A835UBS2-F1
#
_cell.length_a   1.000
_cell.length_b   1.000
_cell.length_c   1.000
_cell.angle_alpha   90.00
_cell.angle_beta   90.00
_cell.angle_gamma   90.00
#
_symmetry.space_group_name_H-M   'P 1'
#
loop_
_entity.id
_entity.type
_entity.pdbx_description
1 polymer ?
#
loop_
_entity_poly.entity_id
_entity_poly.type
_entity_poly.pdbx_seq_one_letter_code
_entity_poly.pdbx_strand_id
1 'polypeptide(L)'
;MQLKQVLANGKKGALNVGAVLILPEGFELAPPNRISPETKEKMGNLSFQFYHPNQKNIFVIGPISGQKYNEIIFLILSPDPATKKDVHFLKYPIYVGGNRGRGQIYPDGSKSNNTVYNATSVGIVSRIVRKEKRGYEIT
;
A
#
# COMPACT_ATOMS: atom_id res chain seq x y z
N MET A 1 -8.66 11.02 11.33
CA MET A 1 -9.64 10.32 10.45
C MET A 1 -10.70 9.61 11.29
N GLN A 2 -11.98 9.98 11.16
CA GLN A 2 -13.10 9.36 11.91
C GLN A 2 -13.67 8.09 11.23
N LEU A 3 -13.48 7.92 9.92
CA LEU A 3 -14.00 6.76 9.17
C LEU A 3 -13.25 5.46 9.54
N LYS A 4 -14.01 4.39 9.77
CA LYS A 4 -13.54 3.03 10.09
C LYS A 4 -13.91 2.05 8.96
N GLN A 5 -13.13 0.99 8.79
CA GLN A 5 -13.38 -0.09 7.82
C GLN A 5 -13.82 -1.39 8.48
N VAL A 6 -14.35 -2.33 7.70
CA VAL A 6 -14.63 -3.71 8.15
C VAL A 6 -13.33 -4.51 8.19
N LEU A 7 -12.95 -5.00 9.36
CA LEU A 7 -11.80 -5.88 9.55
C LEU A 7 -12.12 -7.32 9.13
N ALA A 8 -11.10 -8.18 9.05
CA ALA A 8 -11.28 -9.61 8.74
C ALA A 8 -12.24 -10.32 9.73
N ASN A 9 -12.31 -9.84 10.98
CA ASN A 9 -13.24 -10.34 12.00
C ASN A 9 -14.65 -9.70 11.94
N GLY A 10 -14.94 -8.88 10.92
CA GLY A 10 -16.24 -8.21 10.74
C GLY A 10 -16.48 -6.99 11.64
N LYS A 11 -15.59 -6.68 12.60
CA LYS A 11 -15.72 -5.46 13.43
C LYS A 11 -15.24 -4.23 12.66
N LYS A 12 -15.73 -3.05 13.04
CA LYS A 12 -15.24 -1.75 12.54
C LYS A 12 -13.89 -1.40 13.18
N GLY A 13 -12.88 -1.09 12.39
CA GLY A 13 -11.52 -0.77 12.85
C GLY A 13 -10.82 0.31 12.03
N ALA A 14 -9.61 0.67 12.45
CA ALA A 14 -8.78 1.66 11.77
C ALA A 14 -8.32 1.19 10.37
N LEU A 15 -7.92 2.14 9.54
CA LEU A 15 -7.34 1.89 8.23
C LEU A 15 -5.83 1.98 8.29
N ASN A 16 -5.18 1.03 7.62
CA ASN A 16 -3.76 1.11 7.31
C ASN A 16 -3.59 1.67 5.90
N VAL A 17 -2.40 2.20 5.64
CA VAL A 17 -1.96 2.69 4.34
C VAL A 17 -0.72 1.93 3.88
N GLY A 18 -0.49 1.94 2.58
CA GLY A 18 0.74 1.48 1.96
C GLY A 18 0.94 2.20 0.64
N ALA A 19 2.17 2.18 0.14
CA ALA A 19 2.51 2.83 -1.12
C ALA A 19 3.62 2.06 -1.86
N VAL A 20 3.63 2.25 -3.17
CA VAL A 20 4.74 1.89 -4.06
C VAL A 20 5.20 3.16 -4.79
N LEU A 21 6.51 3.37 -4.84
CA LEU A 21 7.16 4.43 -5.58
C LEU A 21 8.10 3.79 -6.60
N ILE A 22 7.88 4.08 -7.88
CA ILE A 22 8.69 3.60 -9.00
C ILE A 22 9.42 4.81 -9.57
N LEU A 23 10.74 4.80 -9.42
CA LEU A 23 11.63 5.83 -9.95
C LEU A 23 12.37 5.34 -11.20
N PRO A 24 12.98 6.26 -11.96
CA PRO A 24 13.91 5.89 -13.02
C PRO A 24 15.12 5.12 -12.47
N GLU A 25 15.81 4.40 -13.33
CA GLU A 25 17.04 3.69 -12.94
C GLU A 25 18.10 4.65 -12.39
N GLY A 26 18.89 4.13 -11.44
CA GLY A 26 19.95 4.88 -10.76
C GLY A 26 19.49 5.74 -9.58
N PHE A 27 18.19 6.03 -9.44
CA PHE A 27 17.64 6.64 -8.24
C PHE A 27 17.58 5.63 -7.09
N GLU A 28 17.95 6.07 -5.90
CA GLU A 28 18.06 5.22 -4.71
C GLU A 28 17.51 5.95 -3.47
N LEU A 29 17.26 5.24 -2.38
CA LEU A 29 17.01 5.89 -1.09
C LEU A 29 18.27 6.61 -0.61
N ALA A 30 18.08 7.80 -0.05
CA ALA A 30 19.18 8.56 0.52
C ALA A 30 19.84 7.75 1.65
N PRO A 31 21.18 7.57 1.64
CA PRO A 31 21.86 6.85 2.70
C PRO A 31 21.81 7.66 4.01
N PRO A 32 21.87 7.00 5.19
CA PRO A 32 21.68 7.67 6.48
C PRO A 32 22.63 8.85 6.74
N ASN A 33 23.85 8.79 6.20
CA ASN A 33 24.85 9.86 6.33
C ASN A 33 24.53 11.13 5.51
N ARG A 34 23.54 11.09 4.61
CA ARG A 34 23.08 12.22 3.80
C ARG A 34 21.78 12.83 4.31
N ILE A 35 21.22 12.30 5.40
CA ILE A 35 19.95 12.73 5.98
C ILE A 35 20.24 13.57 7.22
N SER A 36 19.81 14.84 7.22
CA SER A 36 19.92 15.69 8.41
C SER A 36 19.03 15.17 9.55
N PRO A 37 19.37 15.42 10.82
CA PRO A 37 18.55 15.00 11.96
C PRO A 37 17.10 15.50 11.86
N GLU A 38 16.89 16.75 11.45
CA GLU A 38 15.56 17.35 11.25
C GLU A 38 14.73 16.58 10.19
N THR A 39 15.37 16.22 9.07
CA THR A 39 14.69 15.47 7.99
C THR A 39 14.36 14.04 8.45
N LYS A 40 15.24 13.44 9.25
CA LYS A 40 15.04 12.11 9.82
C LYS A 40 13.85 12.09 10.80
N GLU A 41 13.69 13.14 11.59
CA GLU A 41 12.56 13.29 12.51
C GLU A 41 11.24 13.41 11.75
N LYS A 42 11.20 14.23 10.68
CA LYS A 42 10.02 14.37 9.80
C LYS A 42 9.61 13.06 9.13
N MET A 43 10.58 12.23 8.73
CA MET A 43 10.32 10.91 8.16
C MET A 43 9.70 9.95 9.19
N GLY A 44 10.04 10.11 10.47
CA GLY A 44 9.68 9.17 11.52
C GLY A 44 10.24 7.77 11.28
N ASN A 45 9.71 6.77 11.99
CA ASN A 45 10.16 5.37 11.90
C ASN A 45 9.53 4.64 10.71
N LEU A 46 9.68 5.19 9.51
CA LEU A 46 9.27 4.53 8.26
C LEU A 46 10.38 3.59 7.80
N SER A 47 10.00 2.36 7.42
CA SER A 47 10.90 1.36 6.86
C SER A 47 10.46 1.06 5.44
N PHE A 48 11.39 1.19 4.49
CA PHE A 48 11.17 0.97 3.07
C PHE A 48 11.78 -0.37 2.66
N GLN A 49 11.08 -1.10 1.80
CA GLN A 49 11.55 -2.34 1.21
C GLN A 49 11.75 -2.15 -0.29
N PHE A 50 12.75 -2.81 -0.86
CA PHE A 50 12.87 -2.89 -2.31
C PHE A 50 11.86 -3.91 -2.84
N TYR A 51 11.23 -3.60 -3.97
CA TYR A 51 10.31 -4.54 -4.62
C TYR A 51 11.02 -5.83 -5.03
N HIS A 52 12.28 -5.71 -5.47
CA HIS A 52 13.13 -6.82 -5.85
C HIS A 52 14.59 -6.52 -5.46
N PRO A 53 15.41 -7.50 -5.03
CA PRO A 53 16.80 -7.27 -4.61
C PRO A 53 17.66 -6.54 -5.65
N ASN A 54 17.40 -6.79 -6.94
CA ASN A 54 18.14 -6.20 -8.05
C ASN A 54 17.52 -4.89 -8.59
N GLN A 55 16.36 -4.46 -8.08
CA GLN A 55 15.66 -3.26 -8.54
C GLN A 55 15.60 -2.24 -7.39
N LYS A 56 16.66 -1.44 -7.26
CA LYS A 56 16.82 -0.47 -6.16
C LYS A 56 15.98 0.80 -6.32
N ASN A 57 15.41 1.03 -7.50
CA ASN A 57 14.59 2.21 -7.84
C ASN A 57 13.09 2.01 -7.58
N ILE A 58 12.67 0.83 -7.10
CA ILE A 58 11.28 0.51 -6.79
C ILE A 58 11.15 0.24 -5.29
N PHE A 59 10.39 1.08 -4.61
CA PHE A 59 10.23 1.04 -3.15
C PHE A 59 8.79 0.70 -2.78
N VAL A 60 8.63 -0.18 -1.81
CA VAL A 60 7.35 -0.56 -1.23
C VAL A 60 7.37 -0.22 0.26
N ILE A 61 6.27 0.33 0.76
CA ILE A 61 6.06 0.58 2.18
C ILE A 61 4.64 0.20 2.58
N GLY A 62 4.52 -0.37 3.78
CA GLY A 62 3.25 -0.74 4.38
C GLY A 62 3.17 -2.23 4.76
N PRO A 63 2.10 -2.62 5.44
CA PRO A 63 1.03 -1.77 5.95
C PRO A 63 1.48 -0.94 7.18
N ILE A 64 1.21 0.36 7.17
CA ILE A 64 1.46 1.27 8.32
C ILE A 64 0.16 1.92 8.78
N SER A 65 0.11 2.39 10.04
CA SER A 65 -1.08 3.03 10.60
C SER A 65 -1.43 4.29 9.81
N GLY A 66 -2.59 4.29 9.14
CA GLY A 66 -3.07 5.45 8.41
C GLY A 66 -3.53 6.59 9.32
N GLN A 67 -3.72 6.36 10.61
CA GLN A 67 -3.98 7.45 11.57
C GLN A 67 -2.71 8.24 11.89
N LYS A 68 -1.57 7.53 11.97
CA LYS A 68 -0.26 8.13 12.26
C LYS A 68 0.40 8.70 11.01
N TYR A 69 0.23 8.02 9.88
CA TYR A 69 0.89 8.35 8.61
C TYR A 69 -0.18 8.67 7.55
N ASN A 70 -0.56 9.95 7.49
CA ASN A 70 -1.36 10.49 6.37
C ASN A 70 -0.48 10.89 5.18
N GLU A 71 0.81 11.11 5.45
CA GLU A 71 1.84 11.45 4.48
C GLU A 71 3.01 10.49 4.65
N ILE A 72 3.62 10.11 3.53
CA ILE A 72 4.80 9.25 3.48
C ILE A 72 5.88 10.02 2.72
N ILE A 73 6.98 10.32 3.40
CA ILE A 73 8.09 11.08 2.84
C ILE A 73 9.16 10.11 2.37
N PHE A 74 9.47 10.14 1.07
CA PHE A 74 10.57 9.37 0.49
C PHE A 74 11.79 10.28 0.30
N LEU A 75 12.89 9.95 0.96
CA LEU A 75 14.15 10.66 0.77
C LEU A 75 14.95 9.97 -0.32
N ILE A 76 15.03 10.62 -1.47
CA ILE A 76 15.58 10.04 -2.69
C ILE A 76 16.92 10.72 -3.02
N LEU A 77 17.90 9.91 -3.38
CA LEU A 77 19.17 10.34 -3.96
C LEU A 77 19.08 10.15 -5.48
N SER A 78 19.30 11.24 -6.23
CA SER A 78 19.40 11.19 -7.68
C SER A 78 20.73 10.58 -8.12
N PRO A 79 20.77 9.91 -9.29
CA PRO A 79 22.03 9.46 -9.88
C PRO A 79 22.83 10.65 -10.43
N ASP A 80 24.10 10.40 -10.73
CA ASP A 80 25.02 11.36 -11.32
C ASP A 80 25.49 10.89 -12.70
N PRO A 81 25.06 11.53 -13.81
CA PRO A 81 25.51 11.20 -15.17
C PRO A 81 27.00 11.39 -15.44
N ALA A 82 27.73 12.14 -14.60
CA ALA A 82 29.18 12.26 -14.75
C ALA A 82 29.92 10.97 -14.35
N THR A 83 29.33 10.16 -13.45
CA THR A 83 29.94 8.95 -12.90
C THR A 83 29.24 7.66 -13.33
N LYS A 84 27.97 7.72 -13.73
CA LYS A 84 27.19 6.59 -14.25
C LYS A 84 26.82 6.82 -15.72
N LYS A 85 27.28 5.95 -16.62
CA LYS A 85 27.09 6.12 -18.07
C LYS A 85 25.65 5.86 -18.55
N ASP A 86 24.91 5.01 -17.84
CA ASP A 86 23.57 4.56 -18.24
C ASP A 86 22.44 5.51 -17.79
N VAL A 87 22.80 6.66 -17.19
CA VAL A 87 21.84 7.69 -16.76
C VAL A 87 22.15 8.99 -17.50
N HIS A 88 21.11 9.76 -17.81
CA HIS A 88 21.23 10.96 -18.63
C HIS A 88 20.43 12.12 -18.03
N PHE A 89 20.76 13.36 -18.41
CA PHE A 89 19.96 14.52 -18.07
C PHE A 89 18.73 14.59 -18.99
N LEU A 90 17.63 13.99 -18.55
CA LEU A 90 16.37 13.96 -19.27
C LEU A 90 15.19 14.16 -18.32
N LYS A 91 14.00 14.36 -18.91
CA LYS A 91 12.75 14.29 -18.18
C LYS A 91 12.32 12.83 -18.07
N TYR A 92 12.19 12.34 -16.84
CA TYR A 92 11.75 10.98 -16.57
C TYR A 92 10.39 10.97 -15.85
N PRO A 93 9.56 9.95 -16.11
CA PRO A 93 8.34 9.74 -15.33
C PRO A 93 8.66 9.20 -13.93
N ILE A 94 7.78 9.54 -12.98
CA ILE A 94 7.73 8.93 -11.64
C ILE A 94 6.34 8.35 -11.47
N TYR A 95 6.24 7.09 -11.04
CA TYR A 95 4.96 6.44 -10.82
C TYR A 95 4.76 6.19 -9.33
N VAL A 96 3.56 6.51 -8.85
CA VAL A 96 3.18 6.37 -7.45
C VAL A 96 1.87 5.60 -7.37
N GLY A 97 1.86 4.54 -6.57
CA GLY A 97 0.66 3.82 -6.19
C GLY A 97 0.42 3.96 -4.70
N GLY A 98 -0.78 4.39 -4.30
CA GLY A 98 -1.17 4.49 -2.90
C GLY A 98 -2.39 3.61 -2.62
N ASN A 99 -2.35 2.89 -1.50
CA ASN A 99 -3.48 2.10 -1.02
C ASN A 99 -3.87 2.51 0.41
N ARG A 100 -5.17 2.53 0.68
CA ARG A 100 -5.72 2.66 2.03
C ARG A 100 -6.82 1.64 2.25
N GLY A 101 -6.78 0.98 3.40
CA GLY A 101 -7.78 -0.03 3.77
C GLY A 101 -7.52 -1.38 3.12
N ARG A 102 -8.46 -2.29 3.34
CA ARG A 102 -8.37 -3.69 2.90
C ARG A 102 -8.83 -3.86 1.45
N GLY A 103 -8.08 -4.66 0.70
CA GLY A 103 -8.46 -5.10 -0.64
C GLY A 103 -9.67 -6.03 -0.66
N GLN A 104 -10.21 -6.21 -1.86
CA GLN A 104 -11.43 -6.98 -2.13
C GLN A 104 -11.14 -8.45 -2.44
N ILE A 105 -9.94 -8.76 -2.92
CA ILE A 105 -9.54 -10.08 -3.44
C ILE A 105 -8.19 -10.48 -2.83
N TYR A 106 -8.05 -11.74 -2.46
CA TYR A 106 -6.81 -12.33 -1.98
C TYR A 106 -5.94 -12.87 -3.13
N PRO A 107 -4.64 -13.15 -2.91
CA PRO A 107 -3.76 -13.68 -3.96
C PRO A 107 -4.23 -15.00 -4.57
N ASP A 108 -5.00 -15.80 -3.84
CA ASP A 108 -5.61 -17.05 -4.32
C ASP A 108 -6.90 -16.84 -5.15
N GLY A 109 -7.28 -15.58 -5.40
CA GLY A 109 -8.50 -15.21 -6.14
C GLY A 109 -9.77 -15.18 -5.28
N SER A 110 -9.70 -15.59 -4.00
CA SER A 110 -10.88 -15.57 -3.13
C SER A 110 -11.30 -14.15 -2.74
N LYS A 111 -12.61 -13.95 -2.53
CA LYS A 111 -13.17 -12.66 -2.11
C LYS A 111 -12.97 -12.43 -0.61
N SER A 112 -12.59 -11.20 -0.24
CA SER A 112 -12.57 -10.76 1.15
C SER A 112 -13.98 -10.40 1.65
N ASN A 113 -14.16 -10.24 2.96
CA ASN A 113 -15.40 -9.72 3.54
C ASN A 113 -15.54 -8.18 3.41
N ASN A 114 -14.64 -7.50 2.71
CA ASN A 114 -14.71 -6.07 2.39
C ASN A 114 -15.03 -5.88 0.90
N THR A 115 -16.10 -6.51 0.44
CA THR A 115 -16.54 -6.51 -0.96
C THR A 115 -18.07 -6.64 -1.03
N VAL A 116 -18.61 -6.48 -2.23
CA VAL A 116 -20.03 -6.70 -2.51
C VAL A 116 -20.27 -8.20 -2.81
N TYR A 117 -21.32 -8.74 -2.20
CA TYR A 117 -21.83 -10.08 -2.50
C TYR A 117 -23.06 -9.95 -3.39
N ASN A 118 -23.03 -10.58 -4.56
CA ASN A 118 -24.10 -10.55 -5.55
C ASN A 118 -24.91 -11.87 -5.49
N ALA A 119 -26.15 -11.82 -5.94
CA ALA A 119 -26.94 -13.03 -6.16
C ALA A 119 -26.29 -13.91 -7.24
N THR A 120 -26.31 -15.22 -7.03
CA THR A 120 -25.77 -16.21 -7.98
C THR A 120 -26.75 -16.58 -9.08
N SER A 121 -28.03 -16.29 -8.90
CA SER A 121 -29.12 -16.61 -9.83
C SER A 121 -30.28 -15.63 -9.68
N VAL A 122 -31.11 -15.51 -10.72
CA VAL A 122 -32.38 -14.77 -10.66
C VAL A 122 -33.41 -15.58 -9.87
N GLY A 123 -34.20 -14.92 -9.02
CA GLY A 123 -35.24 -15.58 -8.24
C GLY A 123 -35.79 -14.71 -7.12
N ILE A 124 -36.60 -15.32 -6.27
CA ILE A 124 -37.16 -14.71 -5.06
C ILE A 124 -36.40 -15.27 -3.86
N VAL A 125 -35.95 -14.39 -2.95
CA VAL A 125 -35.32 -14.82 -1.69
C VAL A 125 -36.37 -15.50 -0.81
N SER A 126 -36.18 -16.79 -0.58
CA SER A 126 -37.07 -17.64 0.22
C SER A 126 -36.62 -17.75 1.68
N ARG A 127 -35.31 -17.60 1.93
CA ARG A 127 -34.72 -17.85 3.26
C ARG A 127 -33.47 -17.01 3.51
N ILE A 128 -33.35 -16.49 4.73
CA ILE A 128 -32.15 -15.83 5.25
C ILE A 128 -31.77 -16.48 6.58
N VAL A 129 -30.62 -17.16 6.63
CA VAL A 129 -30.13 -17.86 7.83
C VAL A 129 -28.83 -17.22 8.30
N ARG A 130 -28.75 -16.86 9.59
CA ARG A 130 -27.51 -16.39 10.20
C ARG A 130 -26.65 -17.58 10.63
N LYS A 131 -25.39 -17.66 10.18
CA LYS A 131 -24.46 -18.73 10.55
C LYS A 131 -23.83 -18.49 11.93
N GLU A 132 -23.51 -19.56 12.66
CA GLU A 132 -22.89 -19.52 13.99
C GLU A 132 -21.52 -18.83 13.97
N LYS A 133 -20.67 -19.13 12.97
CA LYS A 133 -19.31 -18.58 12.83
C LYS A 133 -19.24 -17.29 11.99
N ARG A 134 -20.30 -16.47 12.06
CA ARG A 134 -20.55 -15.23 11.29
C ARG A 134 -20.97 -15.47 9.83
N GLY A 135 -21.61 -14.45 9.25
CA GLY A 135 -22.12 -14.46 7.88
C GLY A 135 -23.58 -14.91 7.80
N TYR A 136 -24.10 -14.91 6.58
CA TYR A 136 -25.47 -15.30 6.26
C TYR A 136 -25.47 -16.30 5.11
N GLU A 137 -26.44 -17.19 5.12
CA GLU A 137 -26.85 -17.98 3.98
C GLU A 137 -28.16 -17.42 3.45
N ILE A 138 -28.20 -17.13 2.16
CA ILE A 138 -29.37 -16.54 1.49
C ILE A 138 -29.71 -17.47 0.35
N THR A 139 -30.97 -17.92 0.30
CA THR A 139 -31.51 -18.81 -0.74
C THR A 139 -32.83 -18.27 -1.26
#